data_AF-A0A2M7L081-F1
#
_entry.id   AF-A0A2M7L081-F1
#
_cell.length_a   1.000
_cell.length_b   1.000
_cell.length_c   1.000
_cell.angle_alpha   90.00
_cell.angle_beta   90.00
_cell.angle_gamma   90.00
#
_symmetry.space_group_name_H-M   'P 1'
#
loop_
_entity.id
_entity.type
_entity.pdbx_description
1 polymer ?
#
loop_
_entity_poly.entity_id
_entity_poly.type
_entity_poly.pdbx_seq_one_letter_code
_entity_poly.pdbx_strand_id
1 'polypeptide(L)'
;MRSFSRVLLIVVLFSGVARADQASDEGYRALGALLGRLIYGKRSTGRQQDLQRQAQEQELARTNAEIARLKAELARLNASPTIGTTQGFGMNPRPLPVPPVPTSAPLLLQPKPNYLGTLYPNGTAGQYSPNSVTNPFGTYGSPYAADSLANPYGKYGSPYSSYSWRNPYTAQAPMLIGEDGAYLGRLSTNPYAADSTANPYGKYGNPFGNTITNPYSTYGNPYSSKKVFIFGDK
;
A
#
# COMPACT_ATOMS: atom_id res chain seq x y z
N MET A 1 53.20 40.47 -6.55
CA MET A 1 52.63 39.19 -7.01
C MET A 1 53.17 38.09 -6.11
N ARG A 2 52.30 37.32 -5.43
CA ARG A 2 52.68 36.40 -4.35
C ARG A 2 52.74 34.96 -4.88
N SER A 3 53.93 34.42 -5.10
CA SER A 3 54.20 33.00 -5.34
C SER A 3 55.30 32.57 -4.38
N PHE A 4 55.04 31.58 -3.52
CA PHE A 4 56.09 30.99 -2.67
C PHE A 4 55.92 29.48 -2.61
N SER A 5 56.89 28.82 -3.24
CA SER A 5 57.62 27.64 -2.79
C SER A 5 57.01 26.80 -1.68
N ARG A 6 56.72 25.54 -2.00
CA ARG A 6 56.77 24.37 -1.09
C ARG A 6 56.86 23.08 -1.91
N VAL A 7 57.85 23.04 -2.79
CA VAL A 7 58.38 21.79 -3.35
C VAL A 7 59.83 21.76 -2.90
N LEU A 8 60.26 20.62 -2.34
CA LEU A 8 61.60 20.35 -1.80
C LEU A 8 61.85 20.99 -0.42
N LEU A 9 61.74 20.20 0.66
CA LEU A 9 62.69 20.13 1.80
C LEU A 9 62.05 19.47 3.05
N ILE A 10 61.71 18.17 3.00
CA ILE A 10 61.75 17.29 4.19
C ILE A 10 62.39 15.97 3.74
N VAL A 11 63.64 16.11 3.28
CA VAL A 11 64.66 15.06 3.37
C VAL A 11 65.61 15.60 4.44
N VAL A 12 66.04 14.75 5.35
CA VAL A 12 66.88 15.05 6.54
C VAL A 12 66.08 15.49 7.76
N LEU A 13 65.63 14.51 8.56
CA LEU A 13 65.75 14.48 10.04
C LEU A 13 65.14 13.16 10.58
N PHE A 14 65.75 12.03 10.23
CA PHE A 14 65.79 10.85 11.09
C PHE A 14 67.14 10.17 10.85
N SER A 15 68.14 10.63 11.62
CA SER A 15 69.40 9.93 11.80
C SER A 15 69.14 8.67 12.61
N GLY A 16 69.48 7.50 12.07
CA GLY A 16 69.32 6.23 12.78
C GLY A 16 69.72 5.05 11.91
N VAL A 17 71.03 4.91 11.70
CA VAL A 17 71.77 3.69 11.30
C VAL A 17 70.91 2.46 10.97
N ALA A 18 70.69 2.18 9.68
CA ALA A 18 70.50 0.82 9.18
C ALA A 18 70.70 0.78 7.66
N ARG A 19 71.88 0.26 7.30
CA ARG A 19 72.26 -0.47 6.07
C ARG A 19 71.30 -0.38 4.87
N ALA A 20 71.81 0.21 3.80
CA ALA A 20 71.33 0.03 2.44
C ALA A 20 71.32 -1.45 2.06
N ASP A 21 70.15 -2.04 1.80
CA ASP A 21 69.97 -3.10 0.76
C ASP A 21 68.52 -3.55 0.44
N GLN A 22 67.45 -2.87 0.86
CA GLN A 22 66.08 -3.42 0.73
C GLN A 22 64.97 -2.43 0.35
N ALA A 23 65.24 -1.40 -0.45
CA ALA A 23 64.27 -0.35 -0.75
C ALA A 23 63.97 -0.10 -2.25
N SER A 24 63.91 -1.12 -3.10
CA SER A 24 63.74 -0.89 -4.55
C SER A 24 62.64 -1.65 -5.31
N ASP A 25 61.83 -2.53 -4.71
CA ASP A 25 60.76 -3.21 -5.50
C ASP A 25 59.33 -3.03 -4.98
N GLU A 26 59.09 -3.07 -3.67
CA GLU A 26 57.71 -2.97 -3.15
C GLU A 26 57.15 -1.54 -3.23
N GLY A 27 57.99 -0.53 -2.99
CA GLY A 27 57.59 0.88 -3.04
C GLY A 27 57.15 1.32 -4.44
N TYR A 28 57.85 0.87 -5.48
CA TYR A 28 57.52 1.20 -6.87
C TYR A 28 56.32 0.38 -7.39
N ARG A 29 56.13 -0.88 -6.94
CA ARG A 29 54.92 -1.66 -7.25
C ARG A 29 53.67 -1.09 -6.57
N ALA A 30 53.79 -0.60 -5.35
CA ALA A 30 52.70 0.07 -4.63
C ALA A 30 52.30 1.39 -5.31
N LEU A 31 53.27 2.20 -5.75
CA LEU A 31 52.99 3.43 -6.51
C LEU A 31 52.42 3.14 -7.91
N GLY A 32 52.89 2.10 -8.59
CA GLY A 32 52.33 1.65 -9.88
C GLY A 32 50.87 1.19 -9.79
N ALA A 33 50.50 0.45 -8.74
CA ALA A 33 49.13 0.00 -8.52
C ALA A 33 48.17 1.16 -8.15
N LEU A 34 48.66 2.16 -7.41
CA LEU A 34 47.87 3.30 -6.98
C LEU A 34 47.66 4.31 -8.12
N LEU A 35 48.66 4.50 -9.00
CA LEU A 35 48.52 5.27 -10.24
C LEU A 35 47.65 4.54 -11.29
N GLY A 36 47.72 3.22 -11.37
CA GLY A 36 46.84 2.42 -12.24
C GLY A 36 45.36 2.55 -11.88
N ARG A 37 45.01 2.57 -10.58
CA ARG A 37 43.64 2.85 -10.10
C ARG A 37 43.19 4.28 -10.38
N LEU A 38 44.10 5.26 -10.37
CA LEU A 38 43.75 6.65 -10.63
C LEU A 38 43.52 6.94 -12.13
N ILE A 39 44.24 6.26 -13.02
CA ILE A 39 44.18 6.52 -14.48
C ILE A 39 43.11 5.67 -15.18
N TYR A 40 42.85 4.43 -14.75
CA TYR A 40 41.84 3.55 -15.40
C TYR A 40 40.46 3.50 -14.71
N GLY A 41 40.29 4.11 -13.53
CA GLY A 41 39.06 4.03 -12.73
C GLY A 41 37.83 4.81 -13.25
N LYS A 42 37.92 5.51 -14.38
CA LYS A 42 36.84 6.40 -14.87
C LYS A 42 36.32 6.12 -16.29
N ARG A 43 36.41 4.89 -16.80
CA ARG A 43 35.70 4.50 -18.06
C ARG A 43 34.70 3.35 -17.92
N SER A 44 34.57 2.73 -16.75
CA SER A 44 33.63 1.62 -16.52
C SER A 44 32.22 2.09 -16.15
N THR A 45 32.06 3.29 -15.61
CA THR A 45 30.80 3.73 -14.99
C THR A 45 29.70 3.96 -16.02
N GLY A 46 30.01 4.57 -17.17
CA GLY A 46 29.02 4.86 -18.21
C GLY A 46 28.45 3.60 -18.85
N ARG A 47 29.32 2.68 -19.30
CA ARG A 47 28.90 1.40 -19.90
C ARG A 47 28.10 0.52 -18.93
N GLN A 48 28.48 0.48 -17.65
CA GLN A 48 27.70 -0.24 -16.65
C GLN A 48 26.34 0.41 -16.37
N GLN A 49 26.27 1.74 -16.33
CA GLN A 49 25.01 2.47 -16.20
C GLN A 49 24.10 2.27 -17.42
N ASP A 50 24.65 2.23 -18.62
CA ASP A 50 23.88 2.01 -19.85
C ASP A 50 23.36 0.58 -19.94
N LEU A 51 24.16 -0.42 -19.52
CA LEU A 51 23.71 -1.80 -19.40
C LEU A 51 22.64 -1.98 -18.33
N GLN A 52 22.75 -1.28 -17.19
CA GLN A 52 21.72 -1.27 -16.15
C GLN A 52 20.42 -0.62 -16.64
N ARG A 53 20.53 0.49 -17.38
CA ARG A 53 19.36 1.15 -18.00
C ARG A 53 18.71 0.26 -19.05
N GLN A 54 19.48 -0.39 -19.91
CA GLN A 54 18.95 -1.35 -20.89
C GLN A 54 18.29 -2.55 -20.23
N ALA A 55 18.87 -3.08 -19.15
CA ALA A 55 18.27 -4.18 -18.39
C ALA A 55 16.94 -3.76 -17.73
N GLN A 56 16.91 -2.58 -17.11
CA GLN A 56 15.68 -2.01 -16.53
C GLN A 56 14.61 -1.74 -17.58
N GLU A 57 14.99 -1.23 -18.75
CA GLU A 57 14.06 -0.95 -19.84
C GLU A 57 13.49 -2.24 -20.45
N GLN A 58 14.32 -3.30 -20.58
CA GLN A 58 13.84 -4.62 -21.00
C GLN A 58 12.86 -5.23 -19.98
N GLU A 59 13.13 -5.07 -18.69
CA GLU A 59 12.23 -5.52 -17.64
C GLU A 59 10.91 -4.73 -17.64
N LEU A 60 10.98 -3.41 -17.84
CA LEU A 60 9.82 -2.55 -18.00
C LEU A 60 9.00 -2.93 -19.25
N ALA A 61 9.65 -3.27 -20.36
CA ALA A 61 8.98 -3.73 -21.57
C ALA A 61 8.29 -5.09 -21.38
N ARG A 62 8.93 -6.03 -20.66
CA ARG A 62 8.34 -7.34 -20.34
C ARG A 62 7.11 -7.20 -19.45
N THR A 63 7.21 -6.40 -18.39
CA THR A 63 6.09 -6.15 -17.47
C THR A 63 4.94 -5.42 -18.17
N ASN A 64 5.23 -4.44 -19.03
CA ASN A 64 4.19 -3.76 -19.82
C ASN A 64 3.50 -4.69 -20.84
N ALA A 65 4.23 -5.61 -21.47
CA ALA A 65 3.65 -6.61 -22.36
C ALA A 65 2.74 -7.60 -21.60
N GLU A 66 3.12 -7.97 -20.38
CA GLU A 66 2.30 -8.82 -19.52
C GLU A 66 1.02 -8.11 -19.06
N ILE A 67 1.12 -6.83 -18.66
CA ILE A 67 -0.04 -5.98 -18.35
C ILE A 67 -0.99 -5.90 -19.56
N ALA A 68 -0.46 -5.76 -20.78
CA ALA A 68 -1.28 -5.72 -22.00
C ALA A 68 -2.01 -7.06 -22.25
N ARG A 69 -1.35 -8.21 -22.02
CA ARG A 69 -1.99 -9.53 -22.10
C ARG A 69 -3.11 -9.69 -21.08
N LEU A 70 -2.85 -9.36 -19.81
CA LEU A 70 -3.84 -9.46 -18.74
C LEU A 70 -5.06 -8.55 -18.99
N LYS A 71 -4.84 -7.35 -19.54
CA LYS A 71 -5.93 -6.47 -19.96
C LYS A 71 -6.78 -7.05 -21.10
N ALA A 72 -6.15 -7.70 -22.07
CA ALA A 72 -6.87 -8.37 -23.16
C ALA A 72 -7.66 -9.60 -22.68
N GLU A 73 -7.12 -10.34 -21.71
CA GLU A 73 -7.80 -11.49 -21.10
C GLU A 73 -9.02 -11.06 -20.27
N LEU A 74 -8.89 -9.98 -19.50
CA LEU A 74 -10.01 -9.38 -18.77
C LEU A 74 -11.14 -8.91 -19.72
N ALA A 75 -10.78 -8.35 -20.87
CA ALA A 75 -11.76 -7.94 -21.88
C ALA A 75 -12.51 -9.13 -22.50
N ARG A 76 -11.86 -10.30 -22.64
CA ARG A 76 -12.51 -11.53 -23.13
C ARG A 76 -13.47 -12.13 -22.12
N LEU A 77 -13.11 -12.15 -20.84
CA LEU A 77 -13.97 -12.68 -19.78
C LEU A 77 -15.25 -11.86 -19.60
N ASN A 78 -15.17 -10.54 -19.80
CA ASN A 78 -16.33 -9.65 -19.74
C ASN A 78 -17.22 -9.68 -21.00
N ALA A 79 -16.84 -10.43 -22.05
CA ALA A 79 -17.56 -10.50 -23.32
C ALA A 79 -18.31 -11.84 -23.54
N SER A 80 -18.41 -12.72 -22.54
CA SER A 80 -19.24 -13.93 -22.67
C SER A 80 -20.73 -13.59 -22.75
N PRO A 81 -21.48 -14.17 -23.70
CA PRO A 81 -22.88 -13.84 -23.94
C PRO A 81 -23.75 -14.32 -22.77
N THR A 82 -24.62 -13.42 -22.34
CA THR A 82 -25.74 -13.66 -21.43
C THR A 82 -26.56 -14.85 -21.94
N ILE A 83 -26.69 -15.90 -21.13
CA ILE A 83 -27.64 -17.00 -21.36
C ILE A 83 -29.05 -16.41 -21.28
N GLY A 84 -29.67 -16.18 -22.44
CA GLY A 84 -31.09 -15.95 -22.57
C GLY A 84 -31.78 -17.25 -22.95
N THR A 85 -32.71 -17.71 -22.11
CA THR A 85 -34.06 -18.23 -22.47
C THR A 85 -34.65 -18.94 -21.25
N THR A 86 -35.61 -18.30 -20.59
CA THR A 86 -36.55 -18.96 -19.68
C THR A 86 -37.92 -18.91 -20.34
N GLN A 87 -38.41 -20.06 -20.80
CA GLN A 87 -39.78 -20.29 -21.20
C GLN A 87 -40.69 -20.22 -19.97
N GLY A 88 -41.87 -19.59 -20.14
CA GLY A 88 -42.82 -19.34 -19.08
C GLY A 88 -43.60 -20.57 -18.63
N PHE A 89 -43.94 -20.57 -17.34
CA PHE A 89 -45.17 -21.17 -16.82
C PHE A 89 -45.83 -20.13 -15.92
N GLY A 90 -47.04 -19.74 -16.29
CA GLY A 90 -47.86 -18.79 -15.54
C GLY A 90 -48.35 -19.41 -14.24
N MET A 91 -48.02 -18.76 -13.14
CA MET A 91 -48.80 -18.81 -11.91
C MET A 91 -48.96 -17.37 -11.45
N ASN A 92 -50.19 -16.87 -11.41
CA ASN A 92 -50.51 -15.58 -10.79
C ASN A 92 -50.36 -15.72 -9.27
N PRO A 93 -49.37 -15.09 -8.62
CA PRO A 93 -49.40 -14.96 -7.18
C PRO A 93 -50.26 -13.75 -6.80
N ARG A 94 -51.12 -13.93 -5.79
CA ARG A 94 -51.83 -12.84 -5.11
C ARG A 94 -50.84 -11.71 -4.76
N PRO A 95 -51.18 -10.44 -4.99
CA PRO A 95 -50.30 -9.35 -4.59
C PRO A 95 -50.16 -9.34 -3.06
N LEU A 96 -48.94 -9.58 -2.59
CA LEU A 96 -48.55 -9.26 -1.22
C LEU A 96 -48.59 -7.73 -1.06
N PRO A 97 -48.91 -7.20 0.13
CA PRO A 97 -48.88 -5.77 0.37
C PRO A 97 -47.47 -5.24 0.08
N VAL A 98 -47.37 -4.36 -0.92
CA VAL A 98 -46.12 -3.68 -1.26
C VAL A 98 -45.81 -2.74 -0.09
N PRO A 99 -44.65 -2.87 0.60
CA PRO A 99 -44.25 -1.85 1.57
C PRO A 99 -44.16 -0.50 0.84
N PRO A 100 -44.45 0.64 1.50
CA PRO A 100 -44.38 1.94 0.85
C PRO A 100 -43.01 2.10 0.19
N VAL A 101 -43.02 2.28 -1.13
CA VAL A 101 -41.83 2.68 -1.89
C VAL A 101 -41.31 3.93 -1.20
N PRO A 102 -40.07 3.98 -0.69
CA PRO A 102 -39.53 5.23 -0.23
C PRO A 102 -39.49 6.15 -1.44
N THR A 103 -40.41 7.11 -1.47
CA THR A 103 -40.43 8.21 -2.41
C THR A 103 -39.00 8.73 -2.48
N SER A 104 -38.41 8.67 -3.67
CA SER A 104 -37.08 9.17 -3.94
C SER A 104 -37.06 10.66 -3.62
N ALA A 105 -36.84 10.99 -2.35
CA ALA A 105 -36.35 12.29 -1.97
C ALA A 105 -35.08 12.51 -2.81
N PRO A 106 -34.92 13.69 -3.44
CA PRO A 106 -33.73 13.97 -4.22
C PRO A 106 -32.50 13.61 -3.38
N LEU A 107 -31.51 12.97 -4.01
CA LEU A 107 -30.21 12.54 -3.45
C LEU A 107 -29.42 13.66 -2.71
N LEU A 108 -30.00 14.87 -2.60
CA LEU A 108 -29.50 16.05 -1.92
C LEU A 108 -29.91 16.16 -0.44
N LEU A 109 -30.80 15.28 0.08
CA LEU A 109 -31.25 15.35 1.48
C LEU A 109 -31.01 14.08 2.32
N GLN A 110 -30.12 13.18 1.88
CA GLN A 110 -29.60 12.15 2.77
C GLN A 110 -28.40 12.73 3.55
N PRO A 111 -28.35 12.65 4.89
CA PRO A 111 -27.12 12.96 5.61
C PRO A 111 -26.01 12.07 5.04
N LYS A 112 -24.92 12.71 4.60
CA LYS A 112 -23.75 12.00 4.08
C LYS A 112 -23.19 11.14 5.23
N PRO A 113 -22.92 9.85 5.00
CA PRO A 113 -22.34 9.02 6.04
C PRO A 113 -21.01 9.63 6.50
N ASN A 114 -20.79 9.62 7.82
CA ASN A 114 -19.63 10.28 8.41
C ASN A 114 -18.34 9.61 7.94
N TYR A 115 -17.44 10.36 7.29
CA TYR A 115 -16.16 9.82 6.88
C TYR A 115 -15.26 9.63 8.11
N LEU A 116 -14.73 8.42 8.29
CA LEU A 116 -13.92 8.01 9.45
C LEU A 116 -12.47 7.68 9.08
N GLY A 117 -12.02 8.17 7.92
CA GLY A 117 -10.64 8.00 7.45
C GLY A 117 -10.46 6.92 6.41
N THR A 118 -9.20 6.71 6.05
CA THR A 118 -8.75 5.77 5.04
C THR A 118 -7.84 4.72 5.68
N LEU A 119 -8.13 3.46 5.41
CA LEU A 119 -7.21 2.36 5.62
C LEU A 119 -6.30 2.20 4.39
N TYR A 120 -5.00 2.17 4.66
CA TYR A 120 -3.96 1.84 3.70
C TYR A 120 -3.46 0.43 4.04
N PRO A 121 -3.79 -0.60 3.24
CA PRO A 121 -3.29 -1.95 3.47
C PRO A 121 -1.75 -1.98 3.49
N ASN A 122 -1.13 -1.18 2.62
CA ASN A 122 0.27 -0.83 2.74
C ASN A 122 0.49 0.22 3.84
N GLY A 123 0.85 -0.27 5.04
CA GLY A 123 1.09 0.53 6.23
C GLY A 123 2.11 1.65 6.04
N THR A 124 3.11 1.48 5.16
CA THR A 124 4.11 2.53 4.89
C THR A 124 3.55 3.70 4.09
N ALA A 125 2.59 3.47 3.19
CA ALA A 125 1.95 4.52 2.40
C ALA A 125 1.01 5.41 3.24
N GLY A 126 0.46 4.86 4.32
CA GLY A 126 -0.54 5.55 5.15
C GLY A 126 -0.03 6.19 6.43
N GLN A 127 1.15 5.80 6.94
CA GLN A 127 1.54 6.11 8.34
C GLN A 127 1.55 7.60 8.70
N TYR A 128 1.76 8.48 7.72
CA TYR A 128 1.78 9.95 7.92
C TYR A 128 0.65 10.67 7.17
N SER A 129 -0.25 9.94 6.51
CA SER A 129 -1.38 10.59 5.85
C SER A 129 -2.32 11.16 6.93
N PRO A 130 -2.77 12.42 6.81
CA PRO A 130 -3.73 13.02 7.77
C PRO A 130 -5.04 12.25 7.86
N ASN A 131 -5.43 11.60 6.75
CA ASN A 131 -6.65 10.82 6.63
C ASN A 131 -6.47 9.35 7.07
N SER A 132 -5.25 8.91 7.41
CA SER A 132 -5.01 7.51 7.75
C SER A 132 -5.55 7.16 9.13
N VAL A 133 -6.26 6.03 9.20
CA VAL A 133 -6.72 5.45 10.47
C VAL A 133 -5.60 4.80 11.27
N THR A 134 -4.42 4.61 10.68
CA THR A 134 -3.22 4.10 11.36
C THR A 134 -2.26 5.21 11.80
N ASN A 135 -2.54 6.47 11.46
CA ASN A 135 -1.72 7.60 11.88
C ASN A 135 -2.18 8.09 13.28
N PRO A 136 -1.39 7.86 14.35
CA PRO A 136 -1.79 8.23 15.71
C PRO A 136 -1.82 9.74 15.95
N PHE A 137 -1.22 10.53 15.07
CA PHE A 137 -1.25 11.99 15.12
C PHE A 137 -2.33 12.58 14.19
N GLY A 138 -2.97 11.75 13.36
CA GLY A 138 -4.05 12.15 12.46
C GLY A 138 -5.42 12.14 13.14
N THR A 139 -6.38 12.86 12.55
CA THR A 139 -7.75 12.99 13.09
C THR A 139 -8.48 11.65 13.23
N TYR A 140 -8.22 10.70 12.34
CA TYR A 140 -8.95 9.42 12.28
C TYR A 140 -8.22 8.23 12.91
N GLY A 141 -6.93 8.38 13.22
CA GLY A 141 -6.10 7.37 13.89
C GLY A 141 -5.67 7.75 15.30
N SER A 142 -5.90 9.00 15.73
CA SER A 142 -5.56 9.46 17.08
C SER A 142 -6.44 8.82 18.15
N PRO A 143 -5.88 8.33 19.28
CA PRO A 143 -6.68 7.79 20.38
C PRO A 143 -7.49 8.86 21.13
N TYR A 144 -7.28 10.14 20.84
CA TYR A 144 -7.93 11.27 21.53
C TYR A 144 -9.00 11.96 20.68
N ALA A 145 -9.05 11.71 19.38
CA ALA A 145 -10.04 12.32 18.49
C ALA A 145 -11.41 11.62 18.65
N ALA A 146 -12.50 12.39 18.66
CA ALA A 146 -13.85 11.90 18.94
C ALA A 146 -14.33 10.85 17.91
N ASP A 147 -14.06 11.09 16.62
CA ASP A 147 -14.49 10.23 15.50
C ASP A 147 -13.45 9.17 15.12
N SER A 148 -12.33 9.08 15.84
CA SER A 148 -11.28 8.14 15.53
C SER A 148 -11.65 6.71 15.92
N LEU A 149 -11.31 5.76 15.04
CA LEU A 149 -11.45 4.33 15.29
C LEU A 149 -10.50 3.84 16.39
N ALA A 150 -9.43 4.59 16.66
CA ALA A 150 -8.45 4.27 17.68
C ALA A 150 -8.85 4.76 19.08
N ASN A 151 -9.82 5.68 19.20
CA ASN A 151 -10.26 6.23 20.48
C ASN A 151 -11.12 5.20 21.26
N PRO A 152 -10.62 4.63 22.37
CA PRO A 152 -11.35 3.60 23.14
C PRO A 152 -12.58 4.14 23.89
N TYR A 153 -12.73 5.46 23.97
CA TYR A 153 -13.89 6.13 24.56
C TYR A 153 -14.78 6.79 23.48
N GLY A 154 -14.35 6.75 22.22
CA GLY A 154 -15.07 7.34 21.09
C GLY A 154 -16.20 6.46 20.56
N LYS A 155 -17.11 7.07 19.79
CA LYS A 155 -18.29 6.41 19.23
C LYS A 155 -17.92 5.17 18.39
N TYR A 156 -16.83 5.22 17.63
CA TYR A 156 -16.46 4.13 16.72
C TYR A 156 -15.33 3.23 17.25
N GLY A 157 -14.57 3.64 18.25
CA GLY A 157 -13.48 2.84 18.83
C GLY A 157 -13.78 2.20 20.19
N SER A 158 -14.86 2.59 20.87
CA SER A 158 -15.21 2.07 22.19
C SER A 158 -15.90 0.70 22.16
N PRO A 159 -15.43 -0.31 22.92
CA PRO A 159 -16.06 -1.64 22.94
C PRO A 159 -17.51 -1.63 23.44
N TYR A 160 -17.97 -0.55 24.09
CA TYR A 160 -19.32 -0.41 24.63
C TYR A 160 -20.29 0.33 23.70
N SER A 161 -19.79 0.98 22.64
CA SER A 161 -20.64 1.72 21.70
C SER A 161 -21.35 0.77 20.73
N SER A 162 -22.62 1.05 20.43
CA SER A 162 -23.39 0.32 19.42
C SER A 162 -22.84 0.51 17.99
N TYR A 163 -22.03 1.54 17.75
CA TYR A 163 -21.44 1.85 16.44
C TYR A 163 -19.97 1.46 16.33
N SER A 164 -19.37 0.92 17.40
CA SER A 164 -17.95 0.63 17.39
C SER A 164 -17.61 -0.64 16.65
N TRP A 165 -16.51 -0.61 15.91
CA TRP A 165 -15.94 -1.82 15.31
C TRP A 165 -15.47 -2.84 16.34
N ARG A 166 -15.13 -2.41 17.57
CA ARG A 166 -14.61 -3.29 18.64
C ARG A 166 -15.70 -3.98 19.45
N ASN A 167 -16.95 -3.54 19.33
CA ASN A 167 -18.05 -4.15 20.06
C ASN A 167 -18.47 -5.48 19.38
N PRO A 168 -18.30 -6.64 20.03
CA PRO A 168 -18.62 -7.93 19.41
C PRO A 168 -20.12 -8.16 19.21
N TYR A 169 -20.99 -7.30 19.75
CA TYR A 169 -22.44 -7.40 19.64
C TYR A 169 -23.04 -6.34 18.70
N THR A 170 -22.22 -5.49 18.08
CA THR A 170 -22.72 -4.47 17.16
C THR A 170 -23.25 -5.09 15.86
N ALA A 171 -24.35 -4.52 15.35
CA ALA A 171 -24.78 -4.65 13.96
C ALA A 171 -24.50 -3.38 13.14
N GLN A 172 -24.09 -2.29 13.80
CA GLN A 172 -23.99 -0.92 13.27
C GLN A 172 -22.54 -0.38 13.21
N ALA A 173 -21.55 -1.26 13.26
CA ALA A 173 -20.13 -0.99 12.94
C ALA A 173 -19.86 -0.10 11.70
N PRO A 174 -18.67 0.50 11.56
CA PRO A 174 -18.30 1.28 10.38
C PRO A 174 -18.30 0.44 9.09
N MET A 175 -18.70 1.04 7.98
CA MET A 175 -18.68 0.46 6.64
C MET A 175 -17.33 0.65 5.96
N LEU A 176 -16.94 -0.31 5.13
CA LEU A 176 -15.72 -0.30 4.34
C LEU A 176 -16.06 -0.21 2.85
N ILE A 177 -15.48 0.77 2.17
CA ILE A 177 -15.66 1.02 0.73
C ILE A 177 -14.30 1.05 0.04
N GLY A 178 -14.12 0.22 -0.97
CA GLY A 178 -12.91 0.19 -1.79
C GLY A 178 -12.72 1.48 -2.60
N GLU A 179 -11.50 1.72 -3.06
CA GLU A 179 -11.17 2.86 -3.94
C GLU A 179 -11.95 2.83 -5.27
N ASP A 180 -12.38 1.66 -5.71
CA ASP A 180 -13.26 1.45 -6.88
C ASP A 180 -14.76 1.60 -6.54
N GLY A 181 -15.12 1.91 -5.30
CA GLY A 181 -16.50 1.99 -4.82
C GLY A 181 -17.10 0.66 -4.38
N ALA A 182 -16.35 -0.45 -4.41
CA ALA A 182 -16.84 -1.75 -3.96
C ALA A 182 -17.17 -1.73 -2.47
N TYR A 183 -18.34 -2.25 -2.08
CA TYR A 183 -18.64 -2.50 -0.67
C TYR A 183 -17.85 -3.71 -0.18
N LEU A 184 -17.03 -3.51 0.87
CA LEU A 184 -16.13 -4.50 1.44
C LEU A 184 -16.62 -5.03 2.80
N GLY A 185 -17.86 -4.74 3.17
CA GLY A 185 -18.47 -5.14 4.44
C GLY A 185 -18.31 -4.08 5.53
N ARG A 186 -18.42 -4.53 6.78
CA ARG A 186 -18.39 -3.70 7.99
C ARG A 186 -17.20 -4.09 8.84
N LEU A 187 -16.39 -3.09 9.22
CA LEU A 187 -15.29 -3.25 10.15
C LEU A 187 -15.87 -3.59 11.52
N SER A 188 -15.88 -4.86 11.88
CA SER A 188 -16.49 -5.34 13.10
C SER A 188 -15.75 -6.56 13.64
N THR A 189 -15.73 -6.68 14.96
CA THR A 189 -15.27 -7.87 15.69
C THR A 189 -16.39 -8.89 15.93
N ASN A 190 -17.63 -8.60 15.55
CA ASN A 190 -18.76 -9.52 15.70
C ASN A 190 -18.61 -10.71 14.73
N PRO A 191 -18.41 -11.95 15.20
CA PRO A 191 -18.19 -13.10 14.31
C PRO A 191 -19.49 -13.63 13.68
N TYR A 192 -20.66 -13.15 14.12
CA TYR A 192 -21.97 -13.67 13.69
C TYR A 192 -22.69 -12.74 12.71
N ALA A 193 -22.32 -11.46 12.66
CA ALA A 193 -22.92 -10.52 11.72
C ALA A 193 -22.57 -10.87 10.26
N ALA A 194 -23.57 -10.88 9.38
CA ALA A 194 -23.42 -11.30 7.98
C ALA A 194 -22.39 -10.44 7.20
N ASP A 195 -22.40 -9.13 7.48
CA ASP A 195 -21.52 -8.16 6.83
C ASP A 195 -20.19 -7.95 7.56
N SER A 196 -19.96 -8.65 8.67
CA SER A 196 -18.77 -8.45 9.49
C SER A 196 -17.51 -8.99 8.84
N THR A 197 -16.44 -8.21 8.92
CA THR A 197 -15.09 -8.65 8.55
C THR A 197 -14.54 -9.73 9.48
N ALA A 198 -15.08 -9.89 10.69
CA ALA A 198 -14.69 -10.95 11.62
C ALA A 198 -15.51 -12.23 11.48
N ASN A 199 -16.50 -12.29 10.58
CA ASN A 199 -17.26 -13.50 10.31
C ASN A 199 -16.57 -14.33 9.21
N PRO A 200 -15.85 -15.43 9.55
CA PRO A 200 -15.11 -16.22 8.55
C PRO A 200 -16.02 -16.97 7.58
N TYR A 201 -17.29 -17.17 7.95
CA TYR A 201 -18.31 -17.78 7.10
C TYR A 201 -19.08 -16.74 6.27
N GLY A 202 -18.93 -15.45 6.59
CA GLY A 202 -19.54 -14.34 5.89
C GLY A 202 -18.79 -13.95 4.62
N LYS A 203 -19.50 -13.35 3.66
CA LYS A 203 -18.93 -12.92 2.37
C LYS A 203 -17.72 -11.99 2.53
N TYR A 204 -17.74 -11.13 3.56
CA TYR A 204 -16.78 -10.04 3.76
C TYR A 204 -15.68 -10.35 4.79
N GLY A 205 -15.83 -11.43 5.58
CA GLY A 205 -14.81 -11.93 6.51
C GLY A 205 -14.15 -13.22 6.06
N ASN A 206 -14.63 -13.85 4.97
CA ASN A 206 -14.06 -15.08 4.43
C ASN A 206 -12.54 -14.90 4.13
N PRO A 207 -11.67 -15.75 4.72
CA PRO A 207 -10.22 -15.63 4.56
C PRO A 207 -9.71 -15.98 3.15
N PHE A 208 -10.55 -16.57 2.30
CA PHE A 208 -10.21 -16.93 0.92
C PHE A 208 -10.88 -16.01 -0.12
N GLY A 209 -11.74 -15.08 0.32
CA GLY A 209 -12.47 -14.16 -0.56
C GLY A 209 -11.67 -12.90 -0.90
N ASN A 210 -12.24 -12.03 -1.75
CA ASN A 210 -11.71 -10.68 -1.96
C ASN A 210 -12.10 -9.76 -0.80
N THR A 211 -11.48 -9.96 0.36
CA THR A 211 -11.82 -9.32 1.65
C THR A 211 -10.63 -8.57 2.23
N ILE A 212 -10.86 -7.62 3.13
CA ILE A 212 -9.77 -6.90 3.80
C ILE A 212 -8.95 -7.78 4.76
N THR A 213 -9.47 -8.95 5.14
CA THR A 213 -8.80 -9.91 6.04
C THR A 213 -7.95 -10.93 5.30
N ASN A 214 -8.14 -11.11 4.00
CA ASN A 214 -7.33 -12.00 3.17
C ASN A 214 -6.06 -11.28 2.67
N PRO A 215 -4.84 -11.70 3.07
CA PRO A 215 -3.57 -11.06 2.68
C PRO A 215 -3.22 -11.23 1.19
N TYR A 216 -3.95 -12.05 0.45
CA TYR A 216 -3.75 -12.23 -0.99
C TYR A 216 -4.81 -11.50 -1.83
N SER A 217 -5.76 -10.80 -1.20
CA SER A 217 -6.82 -10.09 -1.91
C SER A 217 -6.39 -8.70 -2.38
N THR A 218 -7.23 -8.05 -3.19
CA THR A 218 -6.97 -6.69 -3.67
C THR A 218 -6.87 -5.67 -2.53
N TYR A 219 -7.64 -5.85 -1.45
CA TYR A 219 -7.78 -4.88 -0.36
C TYR A 219 -7.17 -5.32 0.98
N GLY A 220 -6.85 -6.60 1.15
CA GLY A 220 -6.18 -7.12 2.34
C GLY A 220 -4.68 -7.33 2.15
N ASN A 221 -4.18 -7.32 0.90
CA ASN A 221 -2.76 -7.46 0.64
C ASN A 221 -1.95 -6.28 1.22
N PRO A 222 -0.95 -6.53 2.08
CA PRO A 222 -0.15 -5.47 2.72
C PRO A 222 0.74 -4.69 1.74
N TYR A 223 0.88 -5.15 0.50
CA TYR A 223 1.58 -4.43 -0.57
C TYR A 223 0.63 -3.74 -1.54
N SER A 224 -0.69 -3.83 -1.32
CA SER A 224 -1.68 -3.19 -2.18
C SER A 224 -1.56 -1.67 -2.10
N SER A 225 -1.58 -1.03 -3.27
CA SER A 225 -1.72 0.42 -3.39
C SER A 225 -3.17 0.90 -3.26
N LYS A 226 -4.13 -0.03 -3.22
CA LYS A 226 -5.56 0.27 -3.15
C LYS A 226 -5.93 0.75 -1.75
N LYS A 227 -6.74 1.80 -1.72
CA LYS A 227 -7.25 2.39 -0.48
C LYS A 227 -8.60 1.80 -0.11
N VAL A 228 -8.89 1.81 1.18
CA VAL A 228 -10.23 1.50 1.70
C VAL A 228 -10.70 2.70 2.51
N PHE A 229 -11.84 3.26 2.12
CA PHE A 229 -12.49 4.34 2.84
C PHE A 229 -13.42 3.79 3.90
N ILE A 230 -13.41 4.39 5.09
CA ILE A 230 -14.22 3.96 6.22
C ILE A 230 -15.29 5.01 6.49
N PHE A 231 -16.53 4.56 6.65
CA PHE A 231 -17.68 5.43 6.89
C PHE A 231 -18.46 4.96 8.13
N GLY A 232 -18.86 5.90 8.97
CA GLY A 232 -19.70 5.69 10.13
C GLY A 232 -21.18 5.62 9.78
N ASP A 233 -22.00 5.74 10.82
CA ASP A 233 -23.43 5.91 10.67
C ASP A 233 -23.79 7.28 10.08
N LYS A 234 -25.05 7.37 9.65
CA LYS A 234 -25.67 8.55 9.06
C LYS A 234 -26.18 9.50 10.13
#